data_AF-A0A519LQV6-F1
#
_entry.id   AF-A0A519LQV6-F1
#
_cell.length_a   1.000
_cell.length_b   1.000
_cell.length_c   1.000
_cell.angle_alpha   90.00
_cell.angle_beta   90.00
_cell.angle_gamma   90.00
#
_symmetry.space_group_name_H-M   'P 1'
#
loop_
_entity.id
_entity.type
_entity.pdbx_description
1 polymer ?
#
loop_
_entity_poly.entity_id
_entity_poly.type
_entity_poly.pdbx_seq_one_letter_code
_entity_poly.pdbx_strand_id
1 'polypeptide(L)'
;MQIEGIDDAIWSSNEAGSLYIDAAATVNYNGEALQQVYAKQTNASATYTATPPAGVCATTSTVSFTIHYKNWVGGTSPDWNNSANWSPVGVPTASDCVVVPTSTDIIVTEGTASMSSVTLNGTARLTVSTGATLLVTNAVSVADTAELTIENNAALL
;
A
#
# COMPACT_ATOMS: atom_id res chain seq x y z
N MET A 1 8.82 6.17 -5.74
CA MET A 1 8.87 7.44 -4.96
C MET A 1 10.27 8.02 -5.10
N GLN A 2 10.39 9.33 -5.33
CA GLN A 2 11.69 10.01 -5.35
C GLN A 2 12.13 10.34 -3.92
N ILE A 3 13.43 10.16 -3.63
CA ILE A 3 14.03 10.53 -2.35
C ILE A 3 15.27 11.37 -2.66
N GLU A 4 15.30 12.58 -2.10
CA GLU A 4 16.39 13.53 -2.24
C GLU A 4 17.21 13.58 -0.95
N GLY A 5 18.53 13.68 -1.09
CA GLY A 5 19.48 13.71 0.01
C GLY A 5 20.43 14.89 -0.11
N ILE A 6 21.45 14.89 0.74
CA ILE A 6 22.60 15.80 0.57
C ILE A 6 23.35 15.48 -0.73
N ASP A 7 24.08 16.45 -1.26
CA ASP A 7 24.91 16.26 -2.46
C ASP A 7 25.80 15.03 -2.30
N ASP A 8 25.75 14.14 -3.29
CA ASP A 8 26.56 12.92 -3.42
C ASP A 8 26.47 11.95 -2.22
N ALA A 9 25.26 11.71 -1.69
CA ALA A 9 25.03 10.72 -0.64
C ALA A 9 25.15 9.26 -1.13
N ILE A 10 25.61 8.38 -0.24
CA ILE A 10 25.51 6.93 -0.38
C ILE A 10 24.21 6.48 0.28
N TRP A 11 23.35 5.81 -0.50
CA TRP A 11 22.01 5.43 -0.06
C TRP A 11 21.96 4.00 0.46
N SER A 12 21.12 3.75 1.45
CA SER A 12 20.78 2.40 1.89
C SER A 12 19.34 2.34 2.37
N SER A 13 18.80 1.13 2.46
CA SER A 13 17.48 0.88 3.02
C SER A 13 17.49 -0.37 3.88
N ASN A 14 16.53 -0.47 4.80
CA ASN A 14 16.28 -1.68 5.56
C ASN A 14 15.55 -2.77 4.74
N GLU A 15 15.25 -2.51 3.47
CA GLU A 15 14.58 -3.42 2.54
C GLU A 15 15.50 -3.66 1.33
N ALA A 16 16.18 -4.81 1.30
CA ALA A 16 17.11 -5.14 0.23
C ALA A 16 16.43 -5.08 -1.16
N GLY A 17 17.09 -4.42 -2.12
CA GLY A 17 16.60 -4.31 -3.51
C GLY A 17 15.47 -3.28 -3.72
N SER A 18 15.19 -2.41 -2.75
CA SER A 18 14.13 -1.38 -2.86
C SER A 18 14.56 -0.05 -3.47
N LEU A 19 15.85 0.11 -3.84
CA LEU A 19 16.44 1.35 -4.34
C LEU A 19 16.86 1.26 -5.80
N TYR A 20 16.58 2.33 -6.55
CA TYR A 20 16.73 2.43 -7.99
C TYR A 20 17.28 3.79 -8.40
N ILE A 21 17.87 3.89 -9.58
CA ILE A 21 18.38 5.17 -10.13
C ILE A 21 17.39 5.85 -11.09
N ASP A 22 16.28 5.20 -11.41
CA ASP A 22 15.24 5.72 -12.28
C ASP A 22 13.84 5.64 -11.64
N ALA A 23 12.95 6.55 -12.07
CA ALA A 23 11.60 6.66 -11.54
C ALA A 23 10.72 5.43 -11.83
N ALA A 24 11.02 4.68 -12.88
CA ALA A 24 10.28 3.46 -13.24
C ALA A 24 10.73 2.24 -12.41
N ALA A 25 11.74 2.38 -11.54
CA ALA A 25 12.30 1.31 -10.75
C ALA A 25 12.76 0.12 -11.61
N THR A 26 13.48 0.41 -12.69
CA THR A 26 13.97 -0.58 -13.67
C THR A 26 15.46 -0.87 -13.54
N VAL A 27 16.23 0.08 -13.00
CA VAL A 27 17.68 -0.03 -12.81
C VAL A 27 18.00 0.08 -11.32
N ASN A 28 18.50 -1.02 -10.75
CA ASN A 28 18.87 -1.09 -9.34
C ASN A 28 20.01 -0.12 -9.01
N TYR A 29 19.92 0.49 -7.84
CA TYR A 29 21.00 1.27 -7.23
C TYR A 29 22.06 0.34 -6.63
N ASN A 30 23.35 0.59 -6.89
CA ASN A 30 24.45 -0.31 -6.50
C ASN A 30 25.46 0.33 -5.54
N GLY A 31 25.10 1.42 -4.86
CA GLY A 31 25.93 2.07 -3.83
C GLY A 31 26.75 3.26 -4.31
N GLU A 32 26.51 3.77 -5.52
CA GLU A 32 27.16 4.96 -6.03
C GLU A 32 26.76 6.23 -5.25
N ALA A 33 27.64 7.21 -5.13
CA ALA A 33 27.28 8.50 -4.54
C ALA A 33 26.34 9.27 -5.49
N LEU A 34 25.11 9.56 -5.05
CA LEU A 34 24.08 10.23 -5.85
C LEU A 34 23.29 11.23 -4.99
N GLN A 35 22.90 12.35 -5.59
CA GLN A 35 22.03 13.33 -4.92
C GLN A 35 20.61 12.80 -4.69
N GLN A 36 20.16 11.86 -5.53
CA GLN A 36 18.83 11.29 -5.48
C GLN A 36 18.81 9.81 -5.84
N VAL A 37 17.82 9.11 -5.29
CA VAL A 37 17.45 7.75 -5.65
C VAL A 37 15.92 7.62 -5.70
N TYR A 38 15.44 6.55 -6.31
CA TYR A 38 14.03 6.19 -6.33
C TYR A 38 13.81 4.94 -5.50
N ALA A 39 12.75 4.95 -4.70
CA ALA A 39 12.35 3.85 -3.87
C ALA A 39 11.07 3.19 -4.38
N LYS A 40 11.07 1.86 -4.40
CA LYS A 40 9.86 1.03 -4.51
C LYS A 40 9.75 0.19 -3.24
N GLN A 41 8.67 0.36 -2.51
CA GLN A 41 8.41 -0.40 -1.29
C GLN A 41 7.69 -1.70 -1.64
N THR A 42 8.15 -2.80 -1.06
CA THR A 42 7.46 -4.10 -1.07
C THR A 42 7.01 -4.50 0.34
N ASN A 43 7.51 -3.82 1.38
CA ASN A 43 7.15 -4.07 2.78
C ASN A 43 6.30 -2.95 3.40
N ALA A 44 5.57 -3.30 4.47
CA ALA A 44 4.71 -2.40 5.23
C ALA A 44 5.45 -1.23 5.91
N SER A 45 6.77 -1.27 6.04
CA SER A 45 7.57 -0.13 6.53
C SER A 45 8.98 -0.20 5.98
N ALA A 46 9.47 0.92 5.42
CA ALA A 46 10.85 1.04 5.01
C ALA A 46 11.46 2.35 5.52
N THR A 47 12.74 2.28 5.86
CA THR A 47 13.58 3.43 6.20
C THR A 47 14.71 3.52 5.19
N TYR A 48 14.86 4.70 4.62
CA TYR A 48 15.89 5.05 3.65
C TYR A 48 16.88 6.00 4.31
N THR A 49 18.17 5.74 4.10
CA THR A 49 19.26 6.44 4.77
C THR A 49 20.20 7.03 3.72
N ALA A 50 20.41 8.35 3.78
CA ALA A 50 21.42 9.06 3.02
C ALA A 50 22.66 9.26 3.90
N THR A 51 23.77 8.63 3.54
CA THR A 51 25.04 8.70 4.28
C THR A 51 26.04 9.55 3.50
N PRO A 52 26.58 10.63 4.08
CA PRO A 52 27.65 11.40 3.43
C PRO A 52 28.89 10.54 3.16
N PRO A 53 29.62 10.75 2.05
CA PRO A 53 30.92 10.14 1.82
C PRO A 53 31.93 10.46 2.93
N ALA A 54 32.92 9.59 3.10
CA ALA A 54 33.99 9.80 4.08
C ALA A 54 34.72 11.14 3.84
N GLY A 55 34.91 11.92 4.90
CA GLY A 55 35.56 13.23 4.84
C GLY A 55 34.64 14.42 4.59
N VAL A 56 33.34 14.18 4.37
CA VAL A 56 32.33 15.25 4.29
C VAL A 56 31.86 15.62 5.69
N CYS A 57 31.89 16.91 6.03
CA CYS A 57 31.35 17.44 7.28
C CYS A 57 29.82 17.59 7.17
N ALA A 58 29.13 16.46 7.04
CA ALA A 58 27.67 16.38 7.01
C ALA A 58 27.19 15.20 7.87
N THR A 59 25.91 15.23 8.24
CA THR A 59 25.28 14.19 9.04
C THR A 59 24.38 13.31 8.19
N THR A 60 24.32 12.03 8.53
CA THR A 60 23.37 11.08 7.97
C THR A 60 21.94 11.59 8.15
N SER A 61 21.13 11.45 7.09
CA SER A 61 19.71 11.77 7.11
C SER A 61 18.88 10.52 6.82
N THR A 62 17.74 10.38 7.50
CA THR A 62 16.85 9.23 7.36
C THR A 62 15.44 9.68 7.04
N VAL A 63 14.77 8.96 6.14
CA VAL A 63 13.35 9.13 5.84
C VAL A 63 12.66 7.78 6.00
N SER A 64 11.56 7.75 6.74
CA SER A 64 10.78 6.53 6.98
C SER A 64 9.38 6.68 6.43
N PHE A 65 8.88 5.61 5.82
CA PHE A 65 7.52 5.53 5.29
C PHE A 65 6.89 4.22 5.75
N THR A 66 5.62 4.30 6.17
CA THR A 66 4.83 3.15 6.61
C THR A 66 3.60 3.02 5.74
N ILE A 67 3.41 1.83 5.17
CA ILE A 67 2.21 1.43 4.44
C ILE A 67 1.43 0.47 5.35
N HIS A 68 0.21 0.85 5.72
CA HIS A 68 -0.65 -0.01 6.50
C HIS A 68 -1.44 -0.94 5.58
N TYR A 69 -0.83 -2.07 5.19
CA TYR A 69 -1.57 -3.07 4.43
C TYR A 69 -2.63 -3.75 5.29
N LYS A 70 -3.82 -3.90 4.72
CA LYS A 70 -4.91 -4.69 5.30
C LYS A 70 -5.36 -5.73 4.29
N ASN A 71 -4.89 -6.95 4.49
CA ASN A 71 -5.13 -8.06 3.57
C ASN A 71 -6.37 -8.81 4.00
N TRP A 72 -7.27 -9.06 3.06
CA TRP A 72 -8.34 -10.01 3.29
C TRP A 72 -7.77 -11.43 3.34
N VAL A 73 -8.01 -12.13 4.44
CA VAL A 73 -7.64 -13.54 4.65
C VAL A 73 -8.86 -14.47 4.66
N GLY A 74 -10.06 -13.92 4.72
CA GLY A 74 -11.31 -14.67 4.78
C GLY A 74 -11.50 -15.43 6.10
N GLY A 75 -12.41 -16.39 6.10
CA GLY A 75 -12.80 -17.15 7.27
C GLY A 75 -14.15 -17.85 7.08
N THR A 76 -14.97 -17.88 8.12
CA THR A 76 -16.32 -18.47 8.10
C THR A 76 -17.40 -17.54 7.53
N SER A 77 -17.08 -16.27 7.25
CA SER A 77 -18.04 -15.26 6.80
C SER A 77 -17.42 -14.39 5.69
N PRO A 78 -18.19 -13.97 4.67
CA PRO A 78 -17.77 -12.99 3.67
C PRO A 78 -17.87 -11.54 4.15
N ASP A 79 -18.37 -11.29 5.37
CA ASP A 79 -18.66 -9.95 5.88
C ASP A 79 -17.40 -9.12 6.12
N TRP A 80 -17.32 -7.96 5.46
CA TRP A 80 -16.24 -6.97 5.57
C TRP A 80 -16.01 -6.55 7.02
N ASN A 81 -17.08 -6.42 7.81
CA ASN A 81 -17.03 -5.91 9.18
C ASN A 81 -16.53 -6.94 10.19
N ASN A 82 -16.30 -8.19 9.78
CA ASN A 82 -15.69 -9.18 10.65
C ASN A 82 -14.17 -8.98 10.73
N SER A 83 -13.69 -8.49 11.88
CA SER A 83 -12.27 -8.23 12.13
C SER A 83 -11.35 -9.44 11.94
N ALA A 84 -11.86 -10.66 12.09
CA ALA A 84 -11.09 -11.89 11.93
C ALA A 84 -10.77 -12.21 10.45
N ASN A 85 -11.48 -11.60 9.51
CA ASN A 85 -11.25 -11.78 8.08
C ASN A 85 -10.07 -10.96 7.54
N TRP A 86 -9.40 -10.18 8.39
CA TRP A 86 -8.35 -9.26 8.00
C TRP A 86 -7.01 -9.57 8.66
N SER A 87 -5.93 -9.29 7.93
CA SER A 87 -4.55 -9.36 8.43
C SER A 87 -3.81 -8.06 8.12
N PRO A 88 -3.26 -7.36 9.13
CA PRO A 88 -3.35 -7.65 10.56
C PRO A 88 -4.79 -7.59 11.10
N VAL A 89 -5.10 -8.40 12.13
CA VAL A 89 -6.46 -8.54 12.72
C VAL A 89 -7.05 -7.18 13.06
N GLY A 90 -8.31 -6.97 12.68
CA GLY A 90 -9.03 -5.69 12.82
C GLY A 90 -9.52 -5.17 11.47
N VAL A 91 -10.74 -4.64 11.45
CA VAL A 91 -11.37 -4.07 10.23
C VAL A 91 -10.51 -2.91 9.68
N PRO A 92 -10.39 -2.74 8.34
CA PRO A 92 -9.72 -1.61 7.74
C PRO A 92 -10.25 -0.25 8.21
N THR A 93 -9.35 0.73 8.24
CA THR A 93 -9.56 2.14 8.58
C THR A 93 -9.10 3.03 7.43
N ALA A 94 -9.43 4.33 7.48
CA ALA A 94 -9.11 5.28 6.42
C ALA A 94 -7.60 5.42 6.08
N SER A 95 -6.69 4.95 6.94
CA SER A 95 -5.24 4.91 6.64
C SER A 95 -4.76 3.62 5.98
N ASP A 96 -5.61 2.61 5.87
CA ASP A 96 -5.23 1.28 5.40
C ASP A 96 -5.31 1.15 3.87
N CYS A 97 -4.32 0.47 3.31
CA CYS A 97 -4.31 0.00 1.93
C CYS A 97 -4.88 -1.42 1.90
N VAL A 98 -6.14 -1.54 1.49
CA VAL A 98 -6.85 -2.82 1.45
C VAL A 98 -6.44 -3.62 0.22
N VAL A 99 -6.15 -4.90 0.42
CA VAL A 99 -5.84 -5.86 -0.65
C VAL A 99 -6.75 -7.08 -0.51
N VAL A 100 -7.52 -7.36 -1.57
CA VAL A 100 -8.39 -8.52 -1.67
C VAL A 100 -7.77 -9.51 -2.66
N PRO A 101 -7.50 -10.76 -2.26
CA PRO A 101 -6.89 -11.75 -3.14
C PRO A 101 -7.90 -12.29 -4.15
N THR A 102 -7.38 -12.94 -5.21
CA THR A 102 -8.21 -13.60 -6.23
C THR A 102 -9.17 -14.63 -5.64
N SER A 103 -10.23 -14.97 -6.39
CA SER A 103 -11.17 -16.04 -6.04
C SER A 103 -11.83 -15.87 -4.68
N THR A 104 -12.12 -14.63 -4.29
CA THR A 104 -12.70 -14.27 -3.00
C THR A 104 -13.97 -13.46 -3.23
N ASP A 105 -15.06 -13.85 -2.57
CA ASP A 105 -16.29 -13.06 -2.47
C ASP A 105 -16.36 -12.38 -1.10
N ILE A 106 -16.50 -11.06 -1.10
CA ILE A 106 -16.60 -10.24 0.12
C ILE A 106 -17.78 -9.27 0.02
N ILE A 107 -18.38 -8.93 1.17
CA ILE A 107 -19.56 -8.07 1.21
C ILE A 107 -19.45 -7.01 2.32
N VAL A 108 -19.69 -5.74 1.98
CA VAL A 108 -19.95 -4.68 2.97
C VAL A 108 -21.44 -4.69 3.23
N THR A 109 -21.84 -5.39 4.30
CA THR A 109 -23.25 -5.66 4.60
C THR A 109 -23.99 -4.39 5.05
N GLU A 110 -23.32 -3.52 5.80
CA GLU A 110 -23.90 -2.30 6.37
C GLU A 110 -22.81 -1.28 6.75
N GLY A 111 -23.24 -0.06 7.06
CA GLY A 111 -22.38 1.00 7.57
C GLY A 111 -21.41 1.55 6.51
N THR A 112 -20.28 2.08 6.97
CA THR A 112 -19.25 2.67 6.11
C THR A 112 -17.93 1.92 6.27
N ALA A 113 -17.54 1.17 5.24
CA ALA A 113 -16.20 0.61 5.12
C ALA A 113 -15.24 1.71 4.64
N SER A 114 -14.30 2.13 5.50
CA SER A 114 -13.38 3.25 5.21
C SER A 114 -11.95 2.75 4.97
N MET A 115 -11.31 3.22 3.90
CA MET A 115 -9.92 2.88 3.56
C MET A 115 -9.22 3.98 2.77
N SER A 116 -7.89 3.91 2.71
CA SER A 116 -7.10 4.77 1.83
C SER A 116 -7.25 4.29 0.39
N SER A 117 -6.98 3.01 0.15
CA SER A 117 -7.12 2.39 -1.17
C SER A 117 -7.69 0.99 -1.06
N VAL A 118 -8.28 0.50 -2.15
CA VAL A 118 -8.71 -0.90 -2.29
C VAL A 118 -8.20 -1.48 -3.61
N THR A 119 -7.59 -2.65 -3.53
CA THR A 119 -7.14 -3.43 -4.69
C THR A 119 -7.86 -4.77 -4.72
N LEU A 120 -8.64 -5.01 -5.77
CA LEU A 120 -9.28 -6.30 -6.06
C LEU A 120 -8.44 -7.05 -7.10
N ASN A 121 -7.80 -8.15 -6.70
CA ASN A 121 -6.92 -8.92 -7.56
C ASN A 121 -7.66 -10.07 -8.26
N GLY A 122 -7.24 -10.39 -9.50
CA GLY A 122 -7.74 -11.56 -10.22
C GLY A 122 -9.26 -11.59 -10.27
N THR A 123 -9.87 -12.69 -9.82
CA THR A 123 -11.32 -12.90 -9.80
C THR A 123 -12.00 -12.50 -8.48
N ALA A 124 -11.42 -11.56 -7.73
CA ALA A 124 -12.03 -11.05 -6.50
C ALA A 124 -13.37 -10.35 -6.79
N ARG A 125 -14.35 -10.49 -5.89
CA ARG A 125 -15.67 -9.87 -5.99
C ARG A 125 -16.01 -9.17 -4.68
N LEU A 126 -16.24 -7.87 -4.73
CA LEU A 126 -16.66 -7.04 -3.60
C LEU A 126 -18.05 -6.48 -3.87
N THR A 127 -19.02 -6.84 -3.03
CA THR A 127 -20.37 -6.27 -3.05
C THR A 127 -20.54 -5.24 -1.94
N VAL A 128 -21.06 -4.06 -2.25
CA VAL A 128 -21.49 -3.06 -1.27
C VAL A 128 -23.01 -3.09 -1.25
N SER A 129 -23.57 -3.60 -0.15
CA SER A 129 -25.01 -3.82 -0.02
C SER A 129 -25.80 -2.51 0.03
N THR A 130 -27.09 -2.60 -0.30
CA THR A 130 -28.00 -1.44 -0.21
C THR A 130 -27.90 -0.71 1.13
N GLY A 131 -27.75 0.62 1.10
CA GLY A 131 -27.58 1.45 2.28
C GLY A 131 -26.18 1.44 2.91
N ALA A 132 -25.27 0.57 2.47
CA ALA A 132 -23.87 0.59 2.88
C ALA A 132 -23.04 1.54 2.01
N THR A 133 -21.86 1.90 2.52
CA THR A 133 -20.92 2.81 1.85
C THR A 133 -19.52 2.22 1.84
N LEU A 134 -18.87 2.28 0.69
CA LEU A 134 -17.42 2.11 0.54
C LEU A 134 -16.81 3.50 0.41
N LEU A 135 -16.06 3.95 1.42
CA LEU A 135 -15.38 5.25 1.44
C LEU A 135 -13.89 5.05 1.16
N VAL A 136 -13.41 5.58 0.03
CA VAL A 136 -12.04 5.38 -0.46
C VAL A 136 -11.38 6.72 -0.73
N THR A 137 -10.37 7.09 0.06
CA THR A 137 -9.81 8.45 0.00
C THR A 137 -8.70 8.65 -1.04
N ASN A 138 -8.19 7.58 -1.65
CA ASN A 138 -7.07 7.65 -2.59
C ASN A 138 -7.39 6.93 -3.90
N ALA A 139 -7.51 5.60 -3.88
CA ALA A 139 -7.60 4.83 -5.12
C ALA A 139 -8.42 3.55 -5.00
N VAL A 140 -9.21 3.27 -6.06
CA VAL A 140 -9.88 2.00 -6.30
C VAL A 140 -9.23 1.34 -7.50
N SER A 141 -8.68 0.13 -7.31
CA SER A 141 -8.06 -0.66 -8.37
C SER A 141 -8.78 -2.00 -8.50
N VAL A 142 -9.39 -2.25 -9.64
CA VAL A 142 -10.11 -3.49 -9.95
C VAL A 142 -9.43 -4.18 -11.11
N ALA A 143 -8.93 -5.40 -10.92
CA ALA A 143 -8.36 -6.18 -12.02
C ALA A 143 -9.42 -6.48 -13.10
N ASP A 144 -8.99 -6.72 -14.34
CA ASP A 144 -9.90 -6.95 -15.48
C ASP A 144 -10.93 -8.07 -15.26
N THR A 145 -10.60 -9.06 -14.42
CA THR A 145 -11.46 -10.20 -14.08
C THR A 145 -12.12 -10.09 -12.71
N ALA A 146 -11.91 -8.98 -11.99
CA ALA A 146 -12.52 -8.72 -10.70
C ALA A 146 -13.84 -7.95 -10.86
N GLU A 147 -14.65 -7.96 -9.82
CA GLU A 147 -15.96 -7.30 -9.80
C GLU A 147 -16.09 -6.43 -8.55
N LEU A 148 -16.42 -5.15 -8.74
CA LEU A 148 -16.91 -4.27 -7.67
C LEU A 148 -18.38 -3.96 -7.97
N THR A 149 -19.27 -4.46 -7.12
CA THR A 149 -20.72 -4.29 -7.27
C THR A 149 -21.24 -3.34 -6.21
N ILE A 150 -21.83 -2.23 -6.64
CA ILE A 150 -22.52 -1.25 -5.79
C ILE A 150 -24.03 -1.46 -5.98
N GLU A 151 -24.71 -1.97 -4.96
CA GLU A 151 -26.15 -2.22 -5.05
C GLU A 151 -26.98 -0.93 -5.07
N ASN A 152 -28.27 -1.04 -5.42
CA ASN A 152 -29.18 0.10 -5.40
C ASN A 152 -29.18 0.76 -4.00
N ASN A 153 -29.02 2.08 -3.95
CA ASN A 153 -28.91 2.86 -2.72
C ASN A 153 -27.65 2.56 -1.86
N ALA A 154 -26.66 1.86 -2.38
CA ALA A 154 -25.30 1.83 -1.84
C ALA A 154 -24.48 3.01 -2.38
N ALA A 155 -23.36 3.32 -1.74
CA ALA A 155 -22.48 4.42 -2.16
C ALA A 155 -21.01 3.99 -2.27
N LEU A 156 -20.33 4.56 -3.26
CA LEU A 156 -18.87 4.68 -3.33
C LEU A 156 -18.56 6.17 -3.21
N LEU A 157 -17.79 6.54 -2.17
CA LEU A 157 -17.42 7.93 -1.86
C LEU A 157 -15.91 8.12 -1.94
#